data_AF-A0A4U3AJL9-F1
#
_entry.id   AF-A0A4U3AJL9-F1
#
_cell.length_a   1.000
_cell.length_b   1.000
_cell.length_c   1.000
_cell.angle_alpha   90.00
_cell.angle_beta   90.00
_cell.angle_gamma   90.00
#
_symmetry.space_group_name_H-M   'P 1'
#
loop_
_entity.id
_entity.type
_entity.pdbx_description
1 polymer ?
#
loop_
_entity_poly.entity_id
_entity_poly.type
_entity_poly.pdbx_seq_one_letter_code
_entity_poly.pdbx_strand_id
1 'polypeptide(L)'
;NPPLSIKDGDIIKDGYNDKLDQYRYVSKNGKTWIAELEKRERDITGVKSLKIGYNRIFGYYIEVTKANLAALPEGRYERKQTLANAERFITDELKEKETLILEAEEKIVQLEYDLFTALREEVKVFIPKLQHLAKVISELDVLQSFATVSEEEQFVKPVLTTKR
;
A
#
# COMPACT_ATOMS: atom_id res chain seq x y z
N ASN A 1 -4.94 -7.55 -6.78
CA ASN A 1 -6.28 -7.08 -6.37
C ASN A 1 -6.14 -5.65 -5.88
N PRO A 2 -7.00 -4.72 -6.29
CA PRO A 2 -6.92 -3.35 -5.81
C PRO A 2 -7.09 -3.32 -4.28
N PRO A 3 -6.38 -2.42 -3.57
CA PRO A 3 -6.51 -2.31 -2.12
C PRO A 3 -7.90 -1.80 -1.73
N LEU A 4 -8.33 -2.13 -0.51
CA LEU A 4 -9.62 -1.68 0.02
C LEU A 4 -9.63 -0.19 0.36
N SER A 5 -8.48 0.35 0.79
CA SER A 5 -8.31 1.74 1.17
C SER A 5 -7.31 2.43 0.25
N ILE A 6 -7.67 3.64 -0.19
CA ILE A 6 -6.82 4.50 -1.02
C ILE A 6 -5.55 4.91 -0.25
N LYS A 7 -5.56 4.84 1.08
CA LYS A 7 -4.42 5.16 1.93
C LYS A 7 -3.39 4.02 2.03
N ASP A 8 -3.77 2.83 1.59
CA ASP A 8 -2.89 1.65 1.69
C ASP A 8 -1.86 1.63 0.56
N GLY A 9 -1.99 2.55 -0.42
CA GLY A 9 -1.16 2.64 -1.62
C GLY A 9 -1.35 1.45 -2.56
N ASP A 10 -0.50 1.33 -3.57
CA ASP A 10 -0.49 0.21 -4.52
C ASP A 10 -1.81 0.04 -5.31
N ILE A 11 -2.42 1.19 -5.63
CA ILE A 11 -3.68 1.27 -6.39
C ILE A 11 -3.38 1.21 -7.89
N ILE A 12 -2.26 1.82 -8.29
CA ILE A 12 -1.83 1.93 -9.68
C ILE A 12 -0.79 0.85 -9.96
N LYS A 13 -0.95 0.13 -11.08
CA LYS A 13 0.02 -0.90 -11.49
C LYS A 13 1.34 -0.27 -11.94
N ASP A 14 2.44 -0.99 -11.71
CA ASP A 14 3.75 -0.66 -12.27
C ASP A 14 3.67 -0.53 -13.80
N GLY A 15 4.43 0.41 -14.37
CA GLY A 15 4.46 0.69 -15.80
C GLY A 15 3.30 1.56 -16.31
N TYR A 16 2.36 1.97 -15.44
CA TYR A 16 1.32 2.92 -15.81
C TYR A 16 1.83 4.37 -15.82
N ASN A 17 2.75 4.71 -14.91
CA ASN A 17 3.28 6.06 -14.78
C ASN A 17 4.76 6.04 -14.38
N ASP A 18 5.63 6.51 -15.28
CA ASP A 18 7.08 6.49 -15.09
C ASP A 18 7.54 7.22 -13.83
N LYS A 19 6.86 8.31 -13.45
CA LYS A 19 7.24 9.12 -12.28
C LYS A 19 6.88 8.40 -10.99
N LEU A 20 5.72 7.74 -10.94
CA LEU A 20 5.34 6.87 -9.85
C LEU A 20 6.33 5.71 -9.69
N ASP A 21 6.71 5.08 -10.80
CA ASP A 21 7.67 3.98 -10.81
C ASP A 21 9.05 4.42 -10.30
N GLN A 22 9.51 5.62 -10.69
CA GLN A 22 10.74 6.21 -10.16
C GLN A 22 10.68 6.42 -8.65
N TYR A 23 9.58 6.96 -8.11
CA TYR A 23 9.45 7.13 -6.67
C TYR A 23 9.40 5.80 -5.92
N ARG A 24 8.68 4.80 -6.46
CA ARG A 24 8.65 3.43 -5.92
C ARG A 24 10.04 2.81 -5.92
N TYR A 25 10.82 3.03 -6.98
CA TYR A 25 12.22 2.60 -7.05
C TYR A 25 13.05 3.26 -5.95
N VAL A 26 12.95 4.57 -5.75
CA VAL A 26 13.67 5.28 -4.67
C VAL A 26 13.29 4.74 -3.30
N SER A 27 12.01 4.58 -3.00
CA SER A 27 11.52 4.03 -1.72
C SER A 27 12.03 2.60 -1.48
N LYS A 28 11.96 1.73 -2.50
CA LYS A 28 12.41 0.34 -2.41
C LYS A 28 13.93 0.24 -2.20
N ASN A 29 14.72 0.99 -2.96
CA ASN A 29 16.17 1.01 -2.79
C ASN A 29 16.58 1.64 -1.46
N GLY A 30 15.84 2.62 -0.97
CA GLY A 30 16.03 3.17 0.36
C GLY A 30 15.86 2.10 1.44
N LYS A 31 14.84 1.25 1.35
CA LYS A 31 14.66 0.12 2.30
C LYS A 31 15.78 -0.90 2.22
N THR A 32 16.28 -1.22 1.02
CA THR A 32 17.46 -2.07 0.85
C THR A 32 18.70 -1.44 1.51
N TRP A 33 18.90 -0.14 1.30
CA TRP A 33 20.00 0.60 1.90
C TRP A 33 19.93 0.59 3.44
N ILE A 34 18.74 0.72 4.03
CA ILE A 34 18.55 0.60 5.49
C ILE A 34 18.96 -0.79 6.00
N ALA A 35 18.62 -1.85 5.27
CA ALA A 35 19.03 -3.21 5.64
C ALA A 35 20.55 -3.41 5.54
N GLU A 36 21.19 -2.82 4.54
CA GLU A 36 22.64 -2.82 4.39
C GLU A 36 23.33 -2.02 5.50
N LEU A 37 22.77 -0.86 5.87
CA LEU A 37 23.25 -0.08 7.00
C LEU A 37 23.14 -0.89 8.28
N GLU A 38 21.99 -1.51 8.58
CA GLU A 38 21.82 -2.37 9.77
C GLU A 38 22.92 -3.44 9.86
N LYS A 39 23.20 -4.11 8.74
CA LYS A 39 24.28 -5.12 8.69
C LYS A 39 25.65 -4.50 8.99
N ARG A 40 25.96 -3.38 8.34
CA ARG A 40 27.23 -2.67 8.54
C ARG A 40 27.41 -2.21 9.98
N GLU A 41 26.35 -1.71 10.60
CA GLU A 41 26.36 -1.30 12.01
C GLU A 41 26.59 -2.48 12.96
N ARG A 42 25.98 -3.64 12.69
CA ARG A 42 26.26 -4.87 13.45
C ARG A 42 27.72 -5.30 13.33
N ASP A 43 28.31 -5.19 12.13
CA ASP A 43 29.70 -5.59 11.88
C ASP A 43 30.69 -4.62 12.56
N ILE A 44 30.44 -3.31 12.51
CA ILE A 44 31.30 -2.28 13.13
C ILE A 44 31.25 -2.35 14.66
N THR A 45 30.06 -2.51 15.24
CA THR A 45 29.86 -2.49 16.70
C THR A 45 30.05 -3.86 17.35
N GLY A 46 29.99 -4.94 16.57
CA GLY A 46 29.90 -6.32 17.08
C GLY A 46 28.56 -6.67 17.74
N VAL A 47 27.59 -5.74 17.75
CA VAL A 47 26.33 -5.90 18.46
C VAL A 47 25.30 -6.58 17.56
N LYS A 48 25.22 -7.91 17.63
CA LYS A 48 24.26 -8.71 16.84
C LYS A 48 22.79 -8.34 17.06
N SER A 49 22.44 -7.84 18.25
CA SER A 49 21.07 -7.44 18.60
C SER A 49 20.68 -6.05 18.09
N LEU A 50 21.62 -5.29 17.51
CA LEU A 50 21.34 -3.98 16.92
C LEU A 50 20.33 -4.14 15.78
N LYS A 51 19.32 -3.28 15.75
CA LYS A 51 18.31 -3.27 14.68
C LYS A 51 17.96 -1.85 14.30
N ILE A 52 17.64 -1.62 13.04
CA ILE A 52 17.07 -0.36 12.57
C ILE A 52 15.56 -0.52 12.54
N GLY A 53 14.88 0.22 13.41
CA GLY A 53 13.42 0.25 13.47
C GLY A 53 12.87 1.52 12.83
N TYR A 54 11.57 1.53 12.60
CA TYR A 54 10.82 2.72 12.19
C TYR A 54 9.61 2.91 13.11
N ASN A 55 9.34 4.16 13.48
CA ASN A 55 8.05 4.53 14.06
C ASN A 55 7.60 5.89 13.53
N ARG A 56 6.29 6.16 13.60
CA ARG A 56 5.69 7.39 13.02
C ARG A 56 6.11 8.70 13.69
N ILE A 57 6.62 8.66 14.93
CA ILE A 57 6.91 9.88 15.73
C ILE A 57 8.37 10.30 15.56
N PHE A 58 9.29 9.32 15.60
CA PHE A 58 10.74 9.53 15.60
C PHE A 58 11.41 9.05 14.33
N GLY A 59 10.65 8.50 13.38
CA GLY A 59 11.20 8.05 12.12
C GLY A 59 12.01 6.76 12.25
N TYR A 60 13.03 6.63 11.41
CA TYR A 60 14.01 5.54 11.49
C TYR A 60 14.99 5.77 12.64
N TYR A 61 15.32 4.69 13.37
CA TYR A 61 16.24 4.73 14.50
C TYR A 61 17.04 3.44 14.61
N ILE A 62 18.23 3.54 15.18
CA ILE A 62 19.07 2.41 15.56
C ILE A 62 18.76 2.06 17.02
N GLU A 63 18.27 0.86 17.28
CA GLU A 63 17.96 0.38 18.63
C GLU A 63 19.06 -0.56 19.14
N VAL A 64 19.60 -0.24 20.31
CA VAL A 64 20.69 -0.98 20.95
C VAL A 64 20.30 -1.29 22.40
N THR A 65 20.47 -2.53 22.82
CA THR A 65 20.18 -2.95 24.21
C THR A 65 21.12 -2.27 25.20
N LYS A 66 20.65 -1.94 26.41
CA LYS A 66 21.47 -1.27 27.44
C LYS A 66 22.79 -1.98 27.75
N ALA A 67 22.78 -3.32 27.72
CA ALA A 67 23.97 -4.14 27.95
C ALA A 67 25.09 -3.93 26.90
N ASN A 68 24.76 -3.45 25.71
CA ASN A 68 25.67 -3.32 24.57
C ASN A 68 26.04 -1.86 24.26
N LEU A 69 25.65 -0.90 25.09
CA LEU A 69 25.91 0.52 24.84
C LEU A 69 27.41 0.86 24.83
N ALA A 70 28.19 0.17 25.66
CA ALA A 70 29.64 0.37 25.73
C ALA A 70 30.38 -0.07 24.44
N ALA A 71 29.72 -0.84 23.56
CA ALA A 71 30.28 -1.27 22.28
C ALA A 71 30.07 -0.24 21.15
N LEU A 72 29.35 0.86 21.41
CA LEU A 72 29.11 1.90 20.41
C LEU A 72 30.31 2.85 20.28
N PRO A 73 30.83 3.09 19.07
CA PRO A 73 31.81 4.12 18.80
C PRO A 73 31.37 5.51 19.29
N GLU A 74 32.26 6.23 19.96
CA GLU A 74 32.01 7.61 20.41
C GLU A 74 31.82 8.56 19.22
N GLY A 75 30.89 9.52 19.37
CA GLY A 75 30.67 10.60 18.42
C GLY A 75 29.87 10.27 17.16
N ARG A 76 29.59 8.99 16.87
CA ARG A 76 28.82 8.60 15.67
C ARG A 76 27.29 8.58 15.87
N TYR A 77 26.83 8.30 17.09
CA TYR A 77 25.42 8.07 17.39
C TYR A 77 24.85 9.21 18.24
N GLU A 78 23.79 9.85 17.76
CA GLU A 78 23.03 10.83 18.53
C GLU A 78 21.84 10.13 19.21
N ARG A 79 21.76 10.17 20.54
CA ARG A 79 20.67 9.54 21.30
C ARG A 79 19.34 10.29 21.07
N LYS A 80 18.29 9.55 20.70
CA LYS A 80 16.93 10.09 20.49
C LYS A 80 15.93 9.72 21.58
N GLN A 81 16.00 8.50 22.10
CA GLN A 81 15.00 8.01 23.06
C GLN A 81 15.60 6.93 23.97
N THR A 82 15.27 6.97 25.26
CA THR A 82 15.62 5.93 26.23
C THR A 82 14.40 5.06 26.51
N LEU A 83 14.56 3.73 26.42
CA LEU A 83 13.55 2.75 26.78
C LEU A 83 13.99 1.99 28.06
N ALA A 84 13.09 1.13 28.56
CA ALA A 84 13.38 0.31 29.74
C ALA A 84 14.65 -0.55 29.55
N ASN A 85 14.77 -1.23 28.40
CA ASN A 85 15.83 -2.21 28.13
C ASN A 85 16.78 -1.83 26.98
N ALA A 86 16.52 -0.72 26.29
CA ALA A 86 17.26 -0.31 25.10
C ALA A 86 17.36 1.23 25.01
N GLU A 87 18.25 1.70 24.17
CA GLU A 87 18.32 3.09 23.74
C GLU A 87 18.21 3.17 22.22
N ARG A 88 17.64 4.26 21.74
CA ARG A 88 17.47 4.56 20.32
C ARG A 88 18.35 5.72 19.93
N PHE A 89 19.01 5.56 18.79
CA PHE A 89 19.97 6.50 18.24
C PHE A 89 19.66 6.84 16.79
N ILE A 90 20.23 7.94 16.31
CA ILE A 90 20.28 8.30 14.90
C ILE A 90 21.74 8.57 14.49
N THR A 91 22.02 8.47 13.20
CA THR A 91 23.27 8.93 12.58
C THR A 91 22.93 9.90 11.46
N ASP A 92 23.87 10.77 11.08
CA ASP A 92 23.64 11.71 9.96
C ASP A 92 23.30 10.97 8.66
N GLU A 93 24.01 9.88 8.38
CA GLU A 93 23.79 9.01 7.22
C GLU A 93 22.35 8.45 7.19
N LEU A 94 21.83 8.01 8.35
CA LEU A 94 20.47 7.49 8.48
C LEU A 94 19.43 8.59 8.26
N LYS A 95 19.68 9.79 8.79
CA LYS A 95 18.77 10.94 8.70
C LYS A 95 18.62 11.46 7.26
N GLU A 96 19.71 11.52 6.52
CA GLU A 96 19.69 11.92 5.10
C GLU A 96 18.87 10.92 4.26
N LYS A 97 19.10 9.62 4.45
CA LYS A 97 18.41 8.58 3.71
C LYS A 97 16.94 8.45 4.09
N GLU A 98 16.63 8.59 5.37
CA GLU A 98 15.26 8.69 5.85
C GLU A 98 14.50 9.80 5.12
N THR A 99 15.08 11.00 5.05
CA THR A 99 14.44 12.15 4.39
C THR A 99 14.05 11.81 2.96
N LEU A 100 14.98 11.22 2.20
CA LEU A 100 14.73 10.78 0.81
C LEU A 100 13.64 9.71 0.71
N ILE A 101 13.60 8.75 1.64
CA ILE A 101 12.59 7.68 1.66
C ILE A 101 11.21 8.25 1.95
N LEU A 102 11.09 9.09 2.99
CA LEU A 102 9.82 9.65 3.42
C LEU A 102 9.25 10.60 2.36
N GLU A 103 10.09 11.45 1.74
CA GLU A 103 9.66 12.30 0.63
C GLU A 103 9.17 11.48 -0.56
N ALA A 104 9.83 10.36 -0.88
CA ALA A 104 9.39 9.46 -1.95
C ALA A 104 8.06 8.79 -1.60
N GLU A 105 7.89 8.30 -0.37
CA GLU A 105 6.63 7.69 0.10
C GLU A 105 5.46 8.68 0.07
N GLU A 106 5.66 9.93 0.52
CA GLU A 106 4.64 10.98 0.44
C GLU A 106 4.24 11.28 -1.00
N LYS A 107 5.24 11.43 -1.90
CA LYS A 107 5.01 11.68 -3.33
C LYS A 107 4.31 10.52 -4.02
N ILE A 108 4.59 9.27 -3.63
CA ILE A 108 3.88 8.08 -4.12
C ILE A 108 2.40 8.18 -3.78
N VAL A 109 2.07 8.37 -2.50
CA VAL A 109 0.67 8.39 -2.02
C VAL A 109 -0.12 9.49 -2.73
N GLN A 110 0.44 10.69 -2.82
CA GLN A 110 -0.22 11.81 -3.48
C GLN A 110 -0.43 11.53 -4.98
N LEU A 111 0.62 11.06 -5.68
CA LEU A 111 0.52 10.81 -7.11
C LEU A 111 -0.44 9.66 -7.44
N GLU A 112 -0.45 8.59 -6.64
CA GLU A 112 -1.42 7.51 -6.81
C GLU A 112 -2.86 8.01 -6.63
N TYR A 113 -3.10 8.84 -5.62
CA TYR A 113 -4.41 9.43 -5.40
C TYR A 113 -4.87 10.26 -6.60
N ASP A 114 -3.98 11.09 -7.14
CA ASP A 114 -4.28 11.95 -8.28
C ASP A 114 -4.56 11.13 -9.54
N LEU A 115 -3.72 10.11 -9.83
CA LEU A 115 -3.91 9.20 -10.96
C LEU A 115 -5.22 8.41 -10.85
N PHE A 116 -5.52 7.90 -9.65
CA PHE A 116 -6.77 7.18 -9.39
C PHE A 116 -7.99 8.10 -9.57
N THR A 117 -7.92 9.34 -9.08
CA THR A 117 -9.01 10.30 -9.21
C THR A 117 -9.24 10.67 -10.67
N ALA A 118 -8.17 10.88 -11.44
CA ALA A 118 -8.25 11.14 -12.87
C ALA A 118 -8.93 9.97 -13.61
N LEU A 119 -8.48 8.74 -13.35
CA LEU A 119 -9.09 7.52 -13.91
C LEU A 119 -10.58 7.41 -13.56
N ARG A 120 -10.97 7.77 -12.33
CA ARG A 120 -12.37 7.75 -11.91
C ARG A 120 -13.22 8.73 -12.73
N GLU A 121 -12.71 9.93 -12.99
CA GLU A 121 -13.43 10.91 -13.83
C GLU A 121 -13.51 10.45 -15.30
N GLU A 122 -12.49 9.75 -15.82
CA GLU A 122 -12.57 9.12 -17.15
C GLU A 122 -13.65 8.04 -17.20
N VAL A 123 -13.69 7.14 -16.21
CA VAL A 123 -14.67 6.04 -16.11
C VAL A 123 -16.10 6.58 -15.96
N LYS A 124 -16.27 7.70 -15.26
CA LYS A 124 -17.57 8.34 -15.00
C LYS A 124 -18.35 8.65 -16.28
N VAL A 125 -17.66 8.99 -17.37
CA VAL A 125 -18.29 9.29 -18.67
C VAL A 125 -19.03 8.06 -19.23
N PHE A 126 -18.60 6.84 -18.86
CA PHE A 126 -19.20 5.60 -19.31
C PHE A 126 -20.38 5.11 -18.46
N ILE A 127 -20.71 5.79 -17.35
CA ILE A 127 -21.80 5.39 -16.44
C ILE A 127 -23.12 5.10 -17.18
N PRO A 128 -23.62 5.96 -18.09
CA PRO A 128 -24.89 5.69 -18.77
C PRO A 128 -24.85 4.41 -19.61
N LYS A 129 -23.72 4.14 -20.28
CA LYS A 129 -23.52 2.93 -21.08
C LYS A 129 -23.45 1.68 -20.19
N LEU A 130 -22.75 1.76 -19.05
CA LEU A 130 -22.67 0.68 -18.08
C LEU A 130 -24.03 0.37 -17.45
N GLN A 131 -24.83 1.39 -17.10
CA GLN A 131 -26.17 1.21 -16.57
C GLN A 131 -27.12 0.58 -17.60
N HIS A 132 -27.05 1.01 -18.86
CA HIS A 132 -27.83 0.40 -19.93
C HIS A 132 -27.46 -1.08 -20.12
N LEU A 133 -26.17 -1.39 -20.16
CA LEU A 133 -25.68 -2.76 -20.26
C LEU A 133 -26.17 -3.62 -19.07
N ALA A 134 -26.07 -3.10 -17.84
CA ALA A 134 -26.55 -3.79 -16.65
C ALA A 134 -28.05 -4.11 -16.73
N LYS A 135 -28.87 -3.18 -17.24
CA LYS A 135 -30.30 -3.41 -17.45
C LYS A 135 -30.54 -4.56 -18.43
N VAL A 136 -29.88 -4.55 -19.59
CA VAL A 136 -30.03 -5.60 -20.60
C VAL A 136 -29.59 -6.96 -20.05
N ILE A 137 -28.47 -7.02 -19.34
CA ILE A 137 -27.99 -8.25 -18.70
C ILE A 137 -29.00 -8.75 -17.67
N SER A 138 -29.59 -7.87 -16.85
CA SER A 138 -30.58 -8.26 -15.84
C SER A 138 -31.86 -8.81 -16.46
N GLU A 139 -32.32 -8.24 -17.58
CA GLU A 139 -33.50 -8.74 -18.29
C GLU A 139 -33.24 -10.14 -18.86
N LEU A 140 -32.05 -10.35 -19.46
CA LEU A 140 -31.64 -11.66 -19.96
C LEU A 140 -31.52 -12.70 -18.84
N ASP A 141 -30.94 -12.32 -17.70
CA ASP A 141 -30.77 -13.20 -16.53
C ASP A 141 -32.13 -13.69 -15.99
N VAL A 142 -33.09 -12.78 -15.87
CA VAL A 142 -34.46 -13.11 -15.42
C VAL A 142 -35.17 -14.01 -16.44
N LEU A 143 -35.09 -13.69 -17.73
CA LEU A 143 -35.76 -14.48 -18.77
C LEU A 143 -35.14 -15.89 -18.88
N GLN A 144 -33.82 -16.00 -18.77
CA GLN A 144 -33.12 -17.28 -18.74
C GLN A 144 -33.50 -18.08 -17.50
N SER A 145 -33.61 -17.42 -16.33
CA SER A 145 -34.05 -18.06 -15.09
C SER A 145 -35.48 -18.60 -15.21
N PHE A 146 -36.40 -17.81 -15.80
CA PHE A 146 -37.78 -18.25 -16.03
C PHE A 146 -37.85 -19.44 -16.98
N ALA A 147 -37.07 -19.43 -18.07
CA ALA A 147 -37.02 -20.55 -19.00
C ALA A 147 -36.50 -21.82 -18.32
N THR A 148 -35.43 -21.69 -17.53
CA THR A 148 -34.83 -22.81 -16.78
C THR A 148 -35.83 -23.43 -15.82
N VAL A 149 -36.45 -22.61 -14.95
CA VAL A 149 -37.44 -23.10 -13.99
C VAL A 149 -38.68 -23.67 -14.68
N SER A 150 -39.13 -23.07 -15.78
CA SER A 150 -40.30 -23.58 -16.50
C SER A 150 -40.06 -24.95 -17.12
N GLU A 151 -38.85 -25.22 -17.61
CA GLU A 151 -38.47 -26.53 -18.14
C GLU A 151 -38.33 -27.57 -17.01
N GLU A 152 -37.64 -27.23 -15.93
CA GLU A 152 -37.41 -28.12 -14.80
C GLU A 152 -38.72 -28.51 -14.08
N GLU A 153 -39.58 -27.53 -13.83
CA GLU A 153 -40.84 -27.71 -13.09
C GLU A 153 -42.06 -27.91 -14.01
N GLN A 154 -41.84 -28.03 -15.32
CA GLN A 154 -42.87 -28.26 -16.33
C GLN A 154 -44.00 -27.20 -16.30
N PHE A 155 -43.63 -25.93 -16.11
CA PHE A 155 -44.58 -24.83 -16.17
C PHE A 155 -45.02 -24.53 -17.61
N VAL A 156 -46.25 -24.04 -17.74
CA VAL A 156 -46.83 -23.61 -19.02
C VAL A 156 -47.15 -22.12 -19.01
N LYS A 157 -47.04 -21.48 -20.17
CA LYS A 157 -47.35 -20.05 -20.31
C LYS A 157 -48.83 -19.78 -19.97
N PRO A 158 -49.14 -18.90 -19.00
CA PRO A 158 -50.52 -18.63 -18.60
C PRO A 158 -51.28 -17.84 -19.68
N VAL A 159 -52.61 -18.04 -19.73
CA VAL A 159 -53.53 -17.25 -20.56
C VAL A 159 -54.18 -16.18 -19.70
N LEU A 160 -53.99 -14.91 -20.06
CA LEU A 160 -54.57 -13.79 -19.34
C LEU A 160 -56.01 -13.53 -19.82
N THR A 161 -56.94 -13.32 -18.88
CA THR A 161 -58.34 -12.96 -19.15
C THR A 161 -58.69 -11.62 -18.51
N THR A 162 -59.58 -10.86 -19.15
CA THR A 162 -60.08 -9.57 -18.65
C THR A 162 -61.31 -9.71 -17.75
N LYS A 163 -61.86 -10.92 -17.60
CA LYS A 163 -62.95 -11.19 -16.66
C LYS A 163 -62.39 -11.30 -15.24
N ARG A 164 -62.91 -10.45 -14.35
CA ARG A 164 -62.65 -10.52 -12.90
C ARG A 164 -63.35 -11.71 -12.27
#